data_AF-A0A4Y9YGU2-F1
#
_entry.id   AF-A0A4Y9YGU2-F1
#
_cell.length_a   1.000
_cell.length_b   1.000
_cell.length_c   1.000
_cell.angle_alpha   90.00
_cell.angle_beta   90.00
_cell.angle_gamma   90.00
#
_symmetry.space_group_name_H-M   'P 1'
#
loop_
_entity.id
_entity.type
_entity.pdbx_description
1 polymer ?
#
loop_
_entity_poly.entity_id
_entity_poly.type
_entity_poly.pdbx_seq_one_letter_code
_entity_poly.pdbx_strand_id
1 'polypeptide(L)'
;MSLSTVDQMLQVDTDVEVDSESLSAPSSRKPSFEFSEPSVSRLTSFTSVESNIPAVKAPATGRKRTYEYPNPDGPPSPLSPSKKRASQSESALGGTAAGCSISFPPPRLHITPQTRTRPPSPSKPSPADVSPSRRDRWMKEIQEALADTAKVGEDPSRVDVTPRATIASAAPSRGPSFRGPFRSSKDVAANTSSGARARQAGPIEPPNCSIIAHDRKVQQMMDVKRISWGVQYELARGVCSGRWQWNDVTAKKLDTLRGTDSEAAPRVESVMLDANVSRGAYAASLPLWVELDREQAALEEGTGRGLGLRGEWKGDPNWYGGKIRQIASVVESGDGFVLRLKSMMKRKSNRFARYLGSRRMLQVKLPDDKLMRKRGDDVRRFMQSKFVLCGRVFAAFAAKDGKVFLMETKEDYDRTADGSADRSRMSVEELVQWHNPLDCNSNQASTCPYAF
;
A
#
# COMPACT_ATOMS: atom_id res chain seq x y z
N MET A 1 -36.98 27.96 20.61
CA MET A 1 -35.65 27.37 20.87
C MET A 1 -34.67 28.06 19.92
N SER A 2 -33.67 28.74 20.48
CA SER A 2 -32.90 29.83 19.85
C SER A 2 -31.78 29.37 18.91
N LEU A 3 -31.62 30.09 17.80
CA LEU A 3 -30.60 29.98 16.76
C LEU A 3 -29.23 30.55 17.20
N SER A 4 -28.55 29.92 18.17
CA SER A 4 -27.27 30.45 18.71
C SER A 4 -26.15 29.42 18.92
N THR A 5 -26.14 28.27 18.22
CA THR A 5 -25.18 27.19 18.53
C THR A 5 -24.43 26.61 17.32
N VAL A 6 -24.46 27.25 16.14
CA VAL A 6 -23.85 26.66 14.93
C VAL A 6 -22.45 27.21 14.58
N ASP A 7 -21.94 28.23 15.29
CA ASP A 7 -20.70 28.92 14.91
C ASP A 7 -19.40 28.43 15.60
N GLN A 8 -19.39 27.25 16.24
CA GLN A 8 -18.20 26.77 16.98
C GLN A 8 -17.49 25.52 16.41
N MET A 9 -17.80 25.05 15.20
CA MET A 9 -17.24 23.80 14.65
C MET A 9 -16.36 23.93 13.39
N LEU A 10 -15.85 25.13 13.08
CA LEU A 10 -14.90 25.34 11.97
C LEU A 10 -13.56 25.89 12.46
N GLN A 11 -12.84 25.11 13.25
CA GLN A 11 -11.38 25.20 13.29
C GLN A 11 -10.82 24.19 12.29
N VAL A 12 -10.42 24.70 11.14
CA VAL A 12 -9.62 23.97 10.16
C VAL A 12 -8.20 23.92 10.69
N ASP A 13 -7.83 22.79 11.30
CA ASP A 13 -6.43 22.48 11.64
C ASP A 13 -5.63 22.26 10.36
N THR A 14 -5.15 23.35 9.77
CA THR A 14 -3.99 23.33 8.87
C THR A 14 -2.71 23.27 9.71
N ASP A 15 -2.46 22.12 10.32
CA ASP A 15 -1.13 21.78 10.84
C ASP A 15 -0.22 21.44 9.65
N VAL A 16 0.34 22.49 9.05
CA VAL A 16 1.59 22.40 8.31
C VAL A 16 2.69 22.49 9.37
N GLU A 17 3.23 21.34 9.79
CA GLU A 17 4.52 21.29 10.49
C GLU A 17 5.58 21.88 9.55
N VAL A 18 5.83 23.18 9.69
CA VAL A 18 7.01 23.85 9.16
C VAL A 18 8.04 23.82 10.29
N ASP A 19 9.01 22.90 10.18
CA ASP A 19 10.22 22.91 11.00
C ASP A 19 10.95 24.24 10.82
N SER A 20 10.69 25.17 11.74
CA SER A 20 11.43 26.42 11.86
C SER A 20 12.60 26.20 12.81
N GLU A 21 13.68 25.62 12.31
CA GLU A 21 14.95 25.59 13.02
C GLU A 21 15.58 26.99 13.02
N SER A 22 15.64 27.56 14.21
CA SER A 22 16.37 28.78 14.53
C SER A 22 17.86 28.63 14.22
N LEU A 23 18.37 29.58 13.43
CA LEU A 23 19.78 29.79 13.13
C LEU A 23 20.57 30.13 14.40
N SER A 24 21.25 29.13 14.95
CA SER A 24 22.48 29.35 15.72
C SER A 24 23.47 28.24 15.37
N ALA A 25 24.51 28.61 14.61
CA ALA A 25 25.50 27.70 14.07
C ALA A 25 26.36 27.05 15.18
N PRO A 26 26.43 25.70 15.28
CA PRO A 26 27.47 25.03 16.02
C PRO A 26 28.65 24.65 15.10
N SER A 27 29.86 24.75 15.66
CA SER A 27 31.13 24.42 15.03
C SER A 27 31.17 23.01 14.45
N SER A 28 31.70 22.88 13.24
CA SER A 28 31.86 21.65 12.49
C SER A 28 32.65 20.57 13.24
N ARG A 29 31.98 19.49 13.62
CA ARG A 29 32.64 18.22 13.98
C ARG A 29 32.91 17.43 12.70
N LYS A 30 34.18 17.08 12.47
CA LYS A 30 34.61 16.16 11.41
C LYS A 30 34.03 14.76 11.67
N PRO A 31 33.49 14.06 10.66
CA PRO A 31 33.15 12.66 10.79
C PRO A 31 34.42 11.80 10.78
N SER A 32 34.65 11.08 11.88
CA SER A 32 35.63 10.00 11.96
C SER A 32 34.97 8.70 11.50
N PHE A 33 35.04 8.40 10.21
CA PHE A 33 34.87 7.06 9.67
C PHE A 33 35.50 7.02 8.27
N GLU A 34 36.78 6.60 8.21
CA GLU A 34 37.44 6.20 6.98
C GLU A 34 36.89 4.84 6.55
N PHE A 35 36.14 4.82 5.45
CA PHE A 35 35.89 3.58 4.72
C PHE A 35 37.08 3.32 3.81
N SER A 36 37.68 2.14 3.98
CA SER A 36 38.72 1.61 3.12
C SER A 36 38.25 1.50 1.66
N GLU A 37 39.20 1.73 0.76
CA GLU A 37 39.07 1.76 -0.70
C GLU A 37 38.38 0.51 -1.30
N PRO A 38 37.59 0.65 -2.38
CA PRO A 38 37.13 -0.50 -3.15
C PRO A 38 38.18 -0.88 -4.19
N SER A 39 38.89 -1.97 -3.92
CA SER A 39 39.71 -2.66 -4.92
C SER A 39 39.01 -3.94 -5.42
N VAL A 40 39.12 -4.15 -6.73
CA VAL A 40 38.95 -5.40 -7.49
C VAL A 40 37.52 -5.91 -7.74
N SER A 41 37.08 -5.60 -8.97
CA SER A 41 36.05 -6.27 -9.76
C SER A 41 36.15 -7.80 -9.71
N ARG A 42 35.04 -8.48 -9.40
CA ARG A 42 34.82 -9.89 -9.74
C ARG A 42 33.48 -10.07 -10.45
N LEU A 43 33.58 -10.20 -11.77
CA LEU A 43 32.64 -10.91 -12.63
C LEU A 43 32.70 -12.40 -12.28
N THR A 44 31.60 -13.00 -11.82
CA THR A 44 31.27 -14.40 -12.12
C THR A 44 29.77 -14.61 -12.04
N SER A 45 29.16 -14.74 -13.22
CA SER A 45 27.82 -15.26 -13.45
C SER A 45 27.92 -16.78 -13.63
N PHE A 46 27.22 -17.56 -12.82
CA PHE A 46 27.02 -19.00 -13.07
C PHE A 46 25.67 -19.45 -12.51
N THR A 47 24.67 -19.53 -13.39
CA THR A 47 23.57 -20.50 -13.25
C THR A 47 23.14 -20.91 -14.67
N SER A 48 23.70 -22.02 -15.15
CA SER A 48 23.23 -22.72 -16.35
C SER A 48 22.88 -24.13 -15.91
N VAL A 49 21.62 -24.51 -16.10
CA VAL A 49 21.08 -25.85 -15.88
C VAL A 49 21.17 -26.57 -17.22
N GLU A 50 22.02 -27.60 -17.33
CA GLU A 50 22.06 -28.48 -18.49
C GLU A 50 21.52 -29.86 -18.16
N SER A 51 20.62 -30.32 -19.02
CA SER A 51 19.93 -31.61 -19.02
C SER A 51 20.78 -32.69 -19.72
N ASN A 52 20.86 -33.87 -19.09
CA ASN A 52 21.52 -35.07 -19.61
C ASN A 52 20.82 -35.65 -20.86
N ILE A 53 21.59 -35.89 -21.93
CA ILE A 53 21.29 -36.83 -23.03
C ILE A 53 22.54 -37.71 -23.25
N PRO A 54 22.43 -39.04 -23.39
CA PRO A 54 23.60 -39.90 -23.57
C PRO A 54 23.82 -40.24 -25.05
N ALA A 55 25.04 -40.07 -25.57
CA ALA A 55 25.50 -40.83 -26.75
C ALA A 55 27.02 -40.75 -27.01
N VAL A 56 27.62 -41.95 -27.00
CA VAL A 56 28.60 -42.49 -27.98
C VAL A 56 30.07 -42.03 -27.94
N LYS A 57 30.94 -43.05 -28.08
CA LYS A 57 32.39 -43.13 -27.88
C LYS A 57 33.24 -42.57 -29.04
N ALA A 58 34.48 -42.20 -28.65
CA ALA A 58 35.78 -42.30 -29.37
C ALA A 58 36.44 -40.95 -29.77
N PRO A 59 37.77 -40.90 -30.05
CA PRO A 59 38.82 -41.01 -29.04
C PRO A 59 39.90 -39.89 -29.09
N ALA A 60 40.58 -39.74 -27.94
CA ALA A 60 41.98 -39.36 -27.70
C ALA A 60 42.63 -38.22 -28.51
N THR A 61 43.06 -37.15 -27.80
CA THR A 61 44.48 -36.74 -27.69
C THR A 61 44.68 -35.69 -26.58
N GLY A 62 45.75 -35.80 -25.79
CA GLY A 62 46.55 -34.62 -25.43
C GLY A 62 46.60 -34.10 -23.97
N ARG A 63 47.56 -34.63 -23.20
CA ARG A 63 48.48 -33.94 -22.25
C ARG A 63 47.95 -33.21 -20.98
N LYS A 64 48.11 -33.93 -19.87
CA LYS A 64 48.82 -33.62 -18.59
C LYS A 64 48.90 -32.16 -18.11
N ARG A 65 48.31 -31.91 -16.93
CA ARG A 65 48.97 -31.30 -15.74
C ARG A 65 48.27 -31.80 -14.47
N THR A 66 48.97 -32.64 -13.71
CA THR A 66 48.62 -33.11 -12.37
C THR A 66 49.05 -32.06 -11.35
N TYR A 67 48.14 -31.61 -10.50
CA TYR A 67 48.47 -31.00 -9.21
C TYR A 67 48.07 -32.00 -8.12
N GLU A 68 49.03 -32.38 -7.30
CA GLU A 68 48.82 -33.19 -6.10
C GLU A 68 48.09 -32.36 -5.03
N TYR A 69 47.02 -32.92 -4.48
CA TYR A 69 46.41 -32.44 -3.24
C TYR A 69 46.80 -33.44 -2.13
N PRO A 70 47.35 -32.97 -1.00
CA PRO A 70 47.55 -33.83 0.15
C PRO A 70 46.20 -34.19 0.81
N ASN A 71 46.13 -35.47 1.20
CA ASN A 71 45.03 -36.15 1.87
C ASN A 71 44.73 -35.51 3.26
N PRO A 72 43.47 -35.42 3.70
CA PRO A 72 43.12 -34.90 5.02
C PRO A 72 42.98 -36.04 6.04
N ASP A 73 43.94 -36.17 6.94
CA ASP A 73 43.78 -36.89 8.20
C ASP A 73 43.38 -35.87 9.30
N GLY A 74 42.16 -36.02 9.81
CA GLY A 74 41.64 -35.20 10.90
C GLY A 74 42.16 -35.62 12.29
N PRO A 75 41.87 -34.80 13.31
CA PRO A 75 41.52 -35.32 14.63
C PRO A 75 40.24 -34.67 15.21
N PRO A 76 39.63 -35.27 16.24
CA PRO A 76 38.21 -35.15 16.54
C PRO A 76 37.82 -33.94 17.39
N SER A 77 36.56 -33.54 17.25
CA SER A 77 35.87 -32.50 18.02
C SER A 77 35.85 -32.76 19.53
N PRO A 78 36.03 -31.74 20.38
CA PRO A 78 35.81 -31.86 21.82
C PRO A 78 34.33 -31.66 22.21
N LEU A 79 33.90 -32.55 23.10
CA LEU A 79 32.62 -32.58 23.80
C LEU A 79 32.41 -31.32 24.65
N SER A 80 31.20 -30.74 24.59
CA SER A 80 30.75 -29.68 25.52
C SER A 80 29.90 -30.28 26.63
N PRO A 81 30.13 -29.94 27.92
CA PRO A 81 29.43 -30.55 29.04
C PRO A 81 28.10 -29.86 29.36
N SER A 82 27.12 -30.71 29.69
CA SER A 82 25.83 -30.37 30.30
C SER A 82 25.99 -29.75 31.69
N LYS A 83 25.27 -28.68 31.99
CA LYS A 83 24.97 -28.25 33.37
C LYS A 83 23.48 -28.34 33.65
N LYS A 84 23.14 -29.20 34.61
CA LYS A 84 21.87 -29.28 35.34
C LYS A 84 21.97 -28.42 36.61
N ARG A 85 20.79 -28.18 37.20
CA ARG A 85 20.48 -27.78 38.61
C ARG A 85 20.69 -26.30 38.95
N ALA A 86 19.92 -25.68 39.85
CA ALA A 86 18.76 -26.07 40.64
C ALA A 86 18.01 -24.81 41.09
N SER A 87 16.72 -24.98 41.40
CA SER A 87 15.89 -24.08 42.19
C SER A 87 16.48 -23.82 43.59
N GLN A 88 16.26 -22.62 44.12
CA GLN A 88 15.83 -22.45 45.51
C GLN A 88 15.17 -21.07 45.72
N SER A 89 13.91 -21.14 46.13
CA SER A 89 13.16 -20.12 46.86
C SER A 89 13.73 -19.96 48.26
N GLU A 90 13.81 -18.73 48.77
CA GLU A 90 13.46 -18.47 50.16
C GLU A 90 13.18 -16.98 50.40
N SER A 91 12.12 -16.78 51.16
CA SER A 91 11.55 -15.54 51.66
C SER A 91 12.11 -15.26 53.05
N ALA A 92 12.49 -14.01 53.36
CA ALA A 92 12.43 -13.48 54.72
C ALA A 92 12.45 -11.95 54.78
N LEU A 93 11.74 -11.49 55.79
CA LEU A 93 11.41 -10.13 56.22
C LEU A 93 12.62 -9.31 56.72
N GLY A 94 12.47 -7.98 56.62
CA GLY A 94 12.75 -7.04 57.72
C GLY A 94 14.15 -6.43 57.77
N GLY A 95 14.22 -5.10 57.89
CA GLY A 95 15.43 -4.44 58.43
C GLY A 95 15.70 -3.05 57.88
N THR A 96 15.55 -2.06 58.74
CA THR A 96 15.76 -0.62 58.58
C THR A 96 17.23 -0.19 58.48
N ALA A 97 17.41 0.95 57.79
CA ALA A 97 18.36 2.06 58.05
C ALA A 97 19.82 2.03 57.56
N ALA A 98 20.23 3.24 57.15
CA ALA A 98 21.58 3.83 57.10
C ALA A 98 22.46 3.60 55.85
N GLY A 99 22.42 4.59 54.95
CA GLY A 99 23.57 5.44 54.57
C GLY A 99 24.87 4.78 54.10
N CYS A 100 25.15 4.88 52.80
CA CYS A 100 26.51 5.02 52.28
C CYS A 100 26.48 5.67 50.88
N SER A 101 26.93 6.92 50.78
CA SER A 101 27.16 7.61 49.50
C SER A 101 28.52 7.19 48.94
N ILE A 102 28.51 6.49 47.80
CA ILE A 102 29.70 6.15 47.03
C ILE A 102 29.92 7.27 46.00
N SER A 103 31.00 8.04 46.18
CA SER A 103 31.46 9.05 45.24
C SER A 103 32.34 8.42 44.15
N PHE A 104 32.10 8.80 42.90
CA PHE A 104 32.93 8.42 41.75
C PHE A 104 33.89 9.57 41.40
N PRO A 105 35.15 9.29 40.99
CA PRO A 105 36.09 10.32 40.57
C PRO A 105 35.81 10.82 39.13
N PRO A 106 36.07 12.10 38.83
CA PRO A 106 35.87 12.66 37.48
C PRO A 106 37.00 12.27 36.51
N PRO A 107 36.72 12.17 35.20
CA PRO A 107 37.71 11.76 34.19
C PRO A 107 38.66 12.92 33.81
N ARG A 108 39.94 12.58 33.65
CA ARG A 108 41.03 13.46 33.19
C ARG A 108 40.95 13.70 31.68
N LEU A 109 41.12 14.96 31.26
CA LEU A 109 41.23 15.39 29.86
C LEU A 109 42.71 15.38 29.43
N HIS A 110 43.03 14.61 28.39
CA HIS A 110 44.32 14.69 27.68
C HIS A 110 44.21 15.67 26.50
N ILE A 111 45.04 16.70 26.51
CA ILE A 111 45.22 17.68 25.44
C ILE A 111 46.38 17.22 24.55
N THR A 112 46.19 17.20 23.23
CA THR A 112 47.27 17.04 22.23
C THR A 112 47.31 18.25 21.28
N PRO A 113 48.49 18.64 20.76
CA PRO A 113 48.66 19.88 20.01
C PRO A 113 48.38 19.69 18.50
N GLN A 114 47.65 20.63 17.90
CA GLN A 114 47.40 20.70 16.45
C GLN A 114 48.49 21.51 15.72
N THR A 115 49.05 20.93 14.66
CA THR A 115 49.89 21.60 13.67
C THR A 115 49.04 22.19 12.53
N ARG A 116 49.31 23.45 12.16
CA ARG A 116 48.66 24.21 11.08
C ARG A 116 49.23 23.83 9.71
N THR A 117 48.36 23.55 8.73
CA THR A 117 48.69 23.58 7.30
C THR A 117 47.80 24.56 6.55
N ARG A 118 48.38 25.12 5.49
CA ARG A 118 48.00 26.32 4.72
C ARG A 118 47.01 25.99 3.59
N PRO A 119 46.06 26.88 3.23
CA PRO A 119 45.09 26.62 2.17
C PRO A 119 45.64 26.94 0.76
N PRO A 120 45.19 26.23 -0.30
CA PRO A 120 45.48 26.58 -1.69
C PRO A 120 44.38 27.46 -2.33
N SER A 121 44.81 28.19 -3.35
CA SER A 121 44.09 29.23 -4.12
C SER A 121 43.00 28.70 -5.07
N PRO A 122 42.02 29.52 -5.48
CA PRO A 122 40.87 29.09 -6.30
C PRO A 122 41.16 29.12 -7.80
N SER A 123 40.72 28.08 -8.53
CA SER A 123 40.65 28.01 -9.99
C SER A 123 39.23 28.24 -10.50
N LYS A 124 39.13 28.85 -11.69
CA LYS A 124 37.89 29.30 -12.37
C LYS A 124 37.08 28.12 -12.94
N PRO A 125 35.73 28.20 -12.99
CA PRO A 125 34.90 27.15 -13.58
C PRO A 125 34.73 27.30 -15.10
N SER A 126 34.72 26.16 -15.78
CA SER A 126 34.40 25.98 -17.21
C SER A 126 32.88 25.76 -17.38
N PRO A 127 32.26 26.12 -18.53
CA PRO A 127 30.81 26.03 -18.72
C PRO A 127 30.38 24.58 -18.97
N ALA A 128 29.50 24.06 -18.13
CA ALA A 128 28.90 22.74 -18.29
C ALA A 128 27.54 22.83 -18.99
N ASP A 129 27.36 21.94 -19.95
CA ASP A 129 26.12 21.64 -20.69
C ASP A 129 24.99 21.26 -19.71
N VAL A 130 23.96 22.11 -19.61
CA VAL A 130 22.84 21.90 -18.70
C VAL A 130 21.77 21.07 -19.41
N SER A 131 21.84 19.75 -19.23
CA SER A 131 20.68 18.89 -19.51
C SER A 131 19.52 19.24 -18.56
N PRO A 132 18.28 19.43 -19.06
CA PRO A 132 17.15 19.81 -18.23
C PRO A 132 16.90 18.77 -17.14
N SER A 133 16.61 19.23 -15.93
CA SER A 133 16.43 18.35 -14.79
C SER A 133 15.19 17.46 -15.00
N ARG A 134 15.16 16.29 -14.34
CA ARG A 134 14.00 15.40 -14.35
C ARG A 134 12.71 16.10 -13.90
N ARG A 135 12.83 17.16 -13.09
CA ARG A 135 11.70 18.00 -12.65
C ARG A 135 11.18 18.88 -13.80
N ASP A 136 12.07 19.46 -14.61
CA ASP A 136 11.68 20.34 -15.72
C ASP A 136 11.00 19.55 -16.85
N ARG A 137 11.52 18.36 -17.16
CA ARG A 137 10.90 17.46 -18.14
C ARG A 137 9.49 17.03 -17.70
N TRP A 138 9.31 16.80 -16.40
CA TRP A 138 8.03 16.42 -15.81
C TRP A 138 7.02 17.58 -15.72
N MET A 139 7.46 18.79 -15.37
CA MET A 139 6.58 19.97 -15.39
C MET A 139 6.06 20.29 -16.79
N LYS A 140 6.88 20.02 -17.82
CA LYS A 140 6.48 20.16 -19.22
C LYS A 140 5.38 19.16 -19.61
N GLU A 141 5.47 17.91 -19.19
CA GLU A 141 4.41 16.90 -19.41
C GLU A 141 3.07 17.29 -18.76
N ILE A 142 3.10 17.89 -17.57
CA ILE A 142 1.88 18.40 -16.90
C ILE A 142 1.26 19.56 -17.70
N GLN A 143 2.10 20.48 -18.20
CA GLN A 143 1.62 21.60 -19.02
C GLN A 143 1.05 21.13 -20.37
N GLU A 144 1.64 20.13 -21.01
CA GLU A 144 1.14 19.55 -22.26
C GLU A 144 -0.20 18.81 -22.04
N ALA A 145 -0.33 18.03 -20.96
CA ALA A 145 -1.59 17.35 -20.63
C ALA A 145 -2.74 18.32 -20.31
N LEU A 146 -2.43 19.46 -19.67
CA LEU A 146 -3.40 20.54 -19.42
C LEU A 146 -3.78 21.31 -20.70
N ALA A 147 -2.86 21.43 -21.65
CA ALA A 147 -3.12 22.09 -22.94
C ALA A 147 -4.01 21.24 -23.86
N ASP A 148 -3.86 19.91 -23.83
CA ASP A 148 -4.69 19.00 -24.63
C ASP A 148 -6.13 18.91 -24.12
N THR A 149 -6.33 19.02 -22.80
CA THR A 149 -7.68 19.08 -22.21
C THR A 149 -8.40 20.41 -22.50
N ALA A 150 -7.67 21.48 -22.80
CA ALA A 150 -8.26 22.78 -23.15
C ALA A 150 -8.75 22.86 -24.62
N LYS A 151 -8.35 21.93 -25.50
CA LYS A 151 -8.69 21.96 -26.94
C LYS A 151 -9.99 21.22 -27.32
N VAL A 152 -10.71 20.63 -26.36
CA VAL A 152 -11.91 19.81 -26.64
C VAL A 152 -13.23 20.59 -26.49
N GLY A 153 -13.19 21.92 -26.32
CA GLY A 153 -14.40 22.71 -26.09
C GLY A 153 -14.52 23.92 -26.99
N GLU A 154 -14.96 23.72 -28.25
CA GLU A 154 -15.73 24.70 -29.04
C GLU A 154 -16.11 24.08 -30.40
N ASP A 155 -17.36 23.60 -30.52
CA ASP A 155 -18.28 23.84 -31.66
C ASP A 155 -19.58 23.03 -31.48
N PRO A 156 -20.70 23.65 -31.03
CA PRO A 156 -22.01 23.03 -31.04
C PRO A 156 -22.83 23.50 -32.26
N SER A 157 -22.40 23.21 -33.50
CA SER A 157 -23.21 23.61 -34.66
C SER A 157 -23.00 22.83 -35.96
N ARG A 158 -23.12 21.49 -35.97
CA ARG A 158 -23.56 20.79 -37.20
C ARG A 158 -23.97 19.34 -36.99
N VAL A 159 -25.26 19.06 -37.16
CA VAL A 159 -25.78 17.70 -37.29
C VAL A 159 -26.11 17.50 -38.76
N ASP A 160 -25.13 17.04 -39.55
CA ASP A 160 -25.39 16.48 -40.87
C ASP A 160 -25.52 14.95 -40.72
N VAL A 161 -26.76 14.47 -40.89
CA VAL A 161 -27.12 13.06 -40.89
C VAL A 161 -26.87 12.50 -42.29
N THR A 162 -25.93 11.57 -42.41
CA THR A 162 -25.72 10.78 -43.64
C THR A 162 -25.84 9.29 -43.31
N PRO A 163 -26.52 8.47 -44.15
CA PRO A 163 -27.05 7.18 -43.72
C PRO A 163 -25.99 6.07 -43.71
N ARG A 164 -26.19 5.17 -42.74
CA ARG A 164 -25.37 4.01 -42.38
C ARG A 164 -25.50 2.89 -43.41
N ALA A 165 -24.40 2.56 -44.08
CA ALA A 165 -24.28 1.36 -44.91
C ALA A 165 -24.21 0.08 -44.04
N THR A 166 -25.01 -0.90 -44.44
CA THR A 166 -25.12 -2.24 -43.87
C THR A 166 -23.87 -3.05 -44.18
N ILE A 167 -23.09 -3.44 -43.17
CA ILE A 167 -22.02 -4.44 -43.30
C ILE A 167 -22.46 -5.71 -42.60
N ALA A 168 -22.45 -6.79 -43.39
CA ALA A 168 -22.86 -8.14 -43.04
C ALA A 168 -22.00 -8.75 -41.92
N SER A 169 -22.70 -9.50 -41.07
CA SER A 169 -22.17 -10.28 -39.95
C SER A 169 -21.42 -11.51 -40.46
N ALA A 170 -20.14 -11.62 -40.14
CA ALA A 170 -19.36 -12.86 -40.26
C ALA A 170 -19.20 -13.50 -38.88
N ALA A 171 -19.63 -14.76 -38.77
CA ALA A 171 -19.62 -15.55 -37.55
C ALA A 171 -18.19 -15.92 -37.09
N PRO A 172 -17.90 -15.99 -35.78
CA PRO A 172 -16.62 -16.49 -35.29
C PRO A 172 -16.61 -18.03 -35.19
N SER A 173 -15.60 -18.62 -35.80
CA SER A 173 -15.23 -20.04 -35.72
C SER A 173 -14.80 -20.44 -34.30
N ARG A 174 -15.40 -21.53 -33.79
CA ARG A 174 -15.04 -22.20 -32.53
C ARG A 174 -13.68 -22.90 -32.64
N GLY A 175 -12.75 -22.55 -31.77
CA GLY A 175 -11.53 -23.32 -31.49
C GLY A 175 -11.75 -24.42 -30.43
N PRO A 176 -10.89 -25.45 -30.37
CA PRO A 176 -11.15 -26.68 -29.64
C PRO A 176 -10.89 -26.56 -28.13
N SER A 177 -11.84 -27.05 -27.34
CA SER A 177 -11.75 -27.22 -25.88
C SER A 177 -10.97 -28.50 -25.55
N PHE A 178 -9.91 -28.35 -24.78
CA PHE A 178 -9.25 -29.43 -24.05
C PHE A 178 -10.20 -29.95 -22.96
N ARG A 179 -10.57 -31.24 -23.01
CA ARG A 179 -11.29 -31.96 -21.94
C ARG A 179 -10.34 -32.95 -21.29
N GLY A 180 -10.06 -32.75 -20.00
CA GLY A 180 -9.48 -33.77 -19.12
C GLY A 180 -10.56 -34.71 -18.55
N PRO A 181 -10.20 -35.94 -18.14
CA PRO A 181 -11.16 -36.95 -17.75
C PRO A 181 -11.49 -36.84 -16.26
N PHE A 182 -12.75 -36.56 -15.92
CA PHE A 182 -13.28 -36.81 -14.58
C PHE A 182 -14.40 -37.84 -14.64
N ARG A 183 -14.25 -38.84 -13.78
CA ARG A 183 -15.05 -40.05 -13.63
C ARG A 183 -16.51 -39.74 -13.36
N SER A 184 -17.37 -40.45 -14.08
CA SER A 184 -18.81 -40.54 -13.84
C SER A 184 -19.08 -41.56 -12.73
N SER A 185 -19.82 -41.14 -11.70
CA SER A 185 -20.52 -42.03 -10.79
C SER A 185 -22.01 -41.72 -10.89
N LYS A 186 -22.77 -42.78 -11.17
CA LYS A 186 -24.21 -42.83 -11.37
C LYS A 186 -24.99 -42.80 -10.05
N ASP A 187 -26.15 -42.14 -10.12
CA ASP A 187 -27.47 -42.49 -9.58
C ASP A 187 -27.60 -42.91 -8.09
N VAL A 188 -28.32 -42.11 -7.30
CA VAL A 188 -29.55 -42.54 -6.59
C VAL A 188 -30.49 -41.33 -6.42
N ALA A 189 -31.67 -41.42 -7.02
CA ALA A 189 -32.82 -40.56 -6.74
C ALA A 189 -33.63 -41.15 -5.59
N ALA A 190 -34.07 -40.31 -4.63
CA ALA A 190 -35.30 -40.55 -3.88
C ALA A 190 -35.80 -39.25 -3.19
N ASN A 191 -37.08 -38.98 -3.47
CA ASN A 191 -37.96 -37.97 -2.90
C ASN A 191 -37.84 -37.74 -1.39
N THR A 192 -37.89 -36.47 -0.97
CA THR A 192 -38.79 -36.07 0.12
C THR A 192 -39.15 -34.58 -0.02
N SER A 193 -40.37 -34.33 -0.47
CA SER A 193 -41.02 -33.02 -0.45
C SER A 193 -41.57 -32.75 0.95
N SER A 194 -40.82 -32.02 1.78
CA SER A 194 -41.35 -31.36 2.97
C SER A 194 -41.23 -29.85 2.79
N GLY A 195 -42.39 -29.19 2.73
CA GLY A 195 -42.52 -27.75 2.59
C GLY A 195 -41.98 -27.03 3.82
N ALA A 196 -40.68 -26.78 3.84
CA ALA A 196 -40.08 -25.79 4.72
C ALA A 196 -40.43 -24.41 4.13
N ARG A 197 -41.38 -23.72 4.76
CA ARG A 197 -41.55 -22.27 4.60
C ARG A 197 -40.15 -21.65 4.72
N ALA A 198 -39.63 -21.16 3.59
CA ALA A 198 -38.45 -20.32 3.54
C ALA A 198 -38.75 -19.10 4.42
N ARG A 199 -38.40 -19.19 5.70
CA ARG A 199 -38.24 -18.04 6.56
C ARG A 199 -37.23 -17.18 5.81
N GLN A 200 -37.69 -16.05 5.29
CA GLN A 200 -36.82 -15.01 4.77
C GLN A 200 -35.82 -14.74 5.89
N ALA A 201 -34.62 -15.30 5.75
CA ALA A 201 -33.54 -15.01 6.67
C ALA A 201 -33.38 -13.50 6.57
N GLY A 202 -33.69 -12.81 7.67
CA GLY A 202 -33.37 -11.39 7.78
C GLY A 202 -31.89 -11.20 7.40
N PRO A 203 -31.50 -10.01 6.94
CA PRO A 203 -30.11 -9.72 6.61
C PRO A 203 -29.23 -10.20 7.78
N ILE A 204 -28.44 -11.24 7.54
CA ILE A 204 -27.48 -11.73 8.53
C ILE A 204 -26.46 -10.63 8.63
N GLU A 205 -26.61 -9.73 9.60
CA GLU A 205 -25.58 -8.74 9.87
C GLU A 205 -24.31 -9.51 10.22
N PRO A 206 -23.25 -9.42 9.38
CA PRO A 206 -22.04 -10.15 9.64
C PRO A 206 -21.51 -9.69 11.01
N PRO A 207 -21.34 -10.60 11.98
CA PRO A 207 -20.88 -10.21 13.30
C PRO A 207 -19.51 -9.53 13.15
N ASN A 208 -19.40 -8.31 13.69
CA ASN A 208 -18.17 -7.52 13.83
C ASN A 208 -17.68 -6.75 12.57
N CYS A 209 -18.59 -6.19 11.77
CA CYS A 209 -18.25 -5.18 10.76
C CYS A 209 -18.51 -3.75 11.27
N SER A 210 -17.50 -2.88 11.20
CA SER A 210 -17.62 -1.44 11.43
C SER A 210 -17.72 -0.71 10.08
N ILE A 211 -18.80 0.05 9.88
CA ILE A 211 -19.01 0.79 8.64
C ILE A 211 -18.23 2.10 8.70
N ILE A 212 -17.24 2.29 7.82
CA ILE A 212 -16.54 3.58 7.65
C ILE A 212 -17.46 4.54 6.90
N ALA A 213 -17.92 4.12 5.72
CA ALA A 213 -18.81 4.87 4.85
C ALA A 213 -19.42 3.94 3.82
N HIS A 214 -20.74 3.76 3.86
CA HIS A 214 -21.47 2.96 2.89
C HIS A 214 -22.96 3.32 2.91
N ASP A 215 -23.58 3.34 1.73
CA ASP A 215 -25.02 3.27 1.55
C ASP A 215 -25.32 2.30 0.40
N ARG A 216 -26.22 1.35 0.64
CA ARG A 216 -26.53 0.29 -0.33
C ARG A 216 -27.07 0.83 -1.65
N LYS A 217 -27.97 1.81 -1.61
CA LYS A 217 -28.61 2.35 -2.82
C LYS A 217 -27.63 3.18 -3.63
N VAL A 218 -26.85 4.04 -2.96
CA VAL A 218 -25.81 4.84 -3.61
C VAL A 218 -24.72 3.95 -4.18
N GLN A 219 -24.30 2.89 -3.48
CA GLN A 219 -23.32 1.95 -3.99
C GLN A 219 -23.79 1.28 -5.29
N GLN A 220 -25.03 0.79 -5.33
CA GLN A 220 -25.61 0.22 -6.56
C GLN A 220 -25.63 1.23 -7.71
N MET A 221 -25.96 2.50 -7.44
CA MET A 221 -25.89 3.56 -8.46
C MET A 221 -24.45 3.81 -8.94
N MET A 222 -23.47 3.83 -8.03
CA MET A 222 -22.06 4.00 -8.36
C MET A 222 -21.52 2.85 -9.21
N ASP A 223 -21.88 1.61 -8.88
CA ASP A 223 -21.49 0.41 -9.64
C ASP A 223 -22.11 0.44 -11.05
N VAL A 224 -23.43 0.69 -11.17
CA VAL A 224 -24.12 0.79 -12.47
C VAL A 224 -23.52 1.88 -13.36
N LYS A 225 -23.19 3.04 -12.78
CA LYS A 225 -22.59 4.16 -13.53
C LYS A 225 -21.07 4.02 -13.73
N ARG A 226 -20.47 2.97 -13.16
CA ARG A 226 -19.02 2.69 -13.18
C ARG A 226 -18.19 3.86 -12.67
N ILE A 227 -18.57 4.39 -11.52
CA ILE A 227 -17.86 5.50 -10.87
C ILE A 227 -16.47 5.02 -10.44
N SER A 228 -15.43 5.78 -10.81
CA SER A 228 -14.05 5.44 -10.53
C SER A 228 -13.75 5.47 -9.02
N TRP A 229 -12.72 4.73 -8.59
CA TRP A 229 -12.48 4.54 -7.16
C TRP A 229 -12.10 5.84 -6.42
N GLY A 230 -11.29 6.70 -7.02
CA GLY A 230 -10.93 8.00 -6.46
C GLY A 230 -12.17 8.85 -6.19
N VAL A 231 -13.15 8.84 -7.10
CA VAL A 231 -14.45 9.50 -6.91
C VAL A 231 -15.23 8.87 -5.76
N GLN A 232 -15.33 7.54 -5.70
CA GLN A 232 -16.02 6.84 -4.61
C GLN A 232 -15.40 7.17 -3.23
N TYR A 233 -14.06 7.20 -3.17
CA TYR A 233 -13.34 7.52 -1.94
C TYR A 233 -13.57 8.96 -1.50
N GLU A 234 -13.55 9.94 -2.41
CA GLU A 234 -13.79 11.34 -2.07
C GLU A 234 -15.24 11.60 -1.65
N LEU A 235 -16.21 10.91 -2.28
CA LEU A 235 -17.61 10.93 -1.84
C LEU A 235 -17.74 10.40 -0.41
N ALA A 236 -17.17 9.23 -0.13
CA ALA A 236 -17.15 8.64 1.20
C ALA A 236 -16.44 9.55 2.22
N ARG A 237 -15.32 10.18 1.83
CA ARG A 237 -14.57 11.12 2.68
C ARG A 237 -15.41 12.32 3.08
N GLY A 238 -16.16 12.91 2.15
CA GLY A 238 -17.07 14.01 2.45
C GLY A 238 -18.21 13.61 3.39
N VAL A 239 -18.76 12.39 3.23
CA VAL A 239 -19.75 11.83 4.17
C VAL A 239 -19.15 11.64 5.56
N CYS A 240 -17.98 10.99 5.69
CA CYS A 240 -17.29 10.82 6.98
C CYS A 240 -16.95 12.16 7.66
N SER A 241 -16.79 13.22 6.88
CA SER A 241 -16.46 14.56 7.39
C SER A 241 -17.70 15.41 7.67
N GLY A 242 -18.92 14.89 7.43
CA GLY A 242 -20.17 15.63 7.61
C GLY A 242 -20.40 16.75 6.60
N ARG A 243 -19.70 16.76 5.47
CA ARG A 243 -19.83 17.80 4.44
C ARG A 243 -21.10 17.63 3.59
N TRP A 244 -21.56 16.39 3.47
CA TRP A 244 -22.80 15.98 2.82
C TRP A 244 -23.22 14.61 3.38
N GLN A 245 -24.46 14.23 3.12
CA GLN A 245 -25.03 12.94 3.47
C GLN A 245 -25.09 12.04 2.22
N TRP A 246 -25.28 10.74 2.40
CA TRP A 246 -25.48 9.82 1.26
C TRP A 246 -26.71 10.18 0.42
N ASN A 247 -27.75 10.75 1.03
CA ASN A 247 -28.95 11.22 0.33
C ASN A 247 -28.68 12.36 -0.67
N ASP A 248 -27.59 13.12 -0.46
CA ASP A 248 -27.19 14.21 -1.36
C ASP A 248 -26.49 13.68 -2.63
N VAL A 249 -26.01 12.42 -2.60
CA VAL A 249 -25.35 11.75 -3.72
C VAL A 249 -26.39 11.24 -4.71
N THR A 250 -26.96 12.17 -5.47
CA THR A 250 -28.00 11.88 -6.46
C THR A 250 -27.45 11.26 -7.74
N ALA A 251 -28.29 10.53 -8.48
CA ALA A 251 -27.94 9.97 -9.79
C ALA A 251 -27.43 11.03 -10.78
N LYS A 252 -28.01 12.24 -10.75
CA LYS A 252 -27.60 13.38 -11.59
C LYS A 252 -26.17 13.83 -11.25
N LYS A 253 -25.83 13.97 -9.96
CA LYS A 253 -24.46 14.32 -9.53
C LYS A 253 -23.48 13.21 -9.95
N LEU A 254 -23.85 11.94 -9.77
CA LEU A 254 -23.02 10.82 -10.23
C LEU A 254 -22.80 10.83 -11.75
N ASP A 255 -23.80 11.20 -12.56
CA ASP A 255 -23.61 11.33 -14.01
C ASP A 255 -22.56 12.39 -14.38
N THR A 256 -22.47 13.48 -13.63
CA THR A 256 -21.45 14.51 -13.83
C THR A 256 -20.05 14.13 -13.35
N LEU A 257 -19.96 13.10 -12.49
CA LEU A 257 -18.74 12.56 -11.90
C LEU A 257 -18.28 11.25 -12.57
N ARG A 258 -18.78 10.96 -13.77
CA ARG A 258 -18.25 9.87 -14.61
C ARG A 258 -16.95 10.30 -15.26
N GLY A 259 -16.04 9.36 -15.44
CA GLY A 259 -14.74 9.60 -16.06
C GLY A 259 -13.64 8.79 -15.36
N THR A 260 -12.40 9.13 -15.69
CA THR A 260 -11.21 8.62 -15.00
C THR A 260 -11.05 9.29 -13.63
N ASP A 261 -10.20 8.75 -12.76
CA ASP A 261 -9.90 9.38 -11.48
C ASP A 261 -9.28 10.77 -11.68
N SER A 262 -8.41 10.94 -12.67
CA SER A 262 -7.79 12.23 -12.99
C SER A 262 -8.75 13.31 -13.45
N GLU A 263 -9.84 12.94 -14.13
CA GLU A 263 -10.84 13.89 -14.61
C GLU A 263 -11.90 14.19 -13.55
N ALA A 264 -12.39 13.16 -12.86
CA ALA A 264 -13.61 13.24 -12.05
C ALA A 264 -13.35 13.43 -10.55
N ALA A 265 -12.33 12.79 -9.97
CA ALA A 265 -12.11 12.84 -8.52
C ALA A 265 -11.87 14.26 -7.97
N PRO A 266 -11.05 15.13 -8.63
CA PRO A 266 -10.90 16.52 -8.20
C PRO A 266 -12.20 17.35 -8.21
N ARG A 267 -13.21 16.93 -9.00
CA ARG A 267 -14.47 17.65 -9.20
C ARG A 267 -15.55 17.23 -8.19
N VAL A 268 -15.30 16.20 -7.39
CA VAL A 268 -16.28 15.69 -6.41
C VAL A 268 -16.77 16.81 -5.51
N GLU A 269 -15.86 17.61 -4.96
CA GLU A 269 -16.21 18.69 -4.04
C GLU A 269 -17.04 19.79 -4.71
N SER A 270 -16.69 20.20 -5.93
CA SER A 270 -17.44 21.25 -6.66
C SER A 270 -18.84 20.79 -7.03
N VAL A 271 -18.99 19.53 -7.45
CA VAL A 271 -20.29 18.94 -7.79
C VAL A 271 -21.15 18.72 -6.55
N MET A 272 -20.56 18.25 -5.44
CA MET A 272 -21.33 17.95 -4.24
C MET A 272 -21.82 19.22 -3.54
N LEU A 273 -21.00 20.27 -3.49
CA LEU A 273 -21.34 21.54 -2.84
C LEU A 273 -21.94 22.59 -3.79
N ASP A 274 -22.08 22.25 -5.07
CA ASP A 274 -22.51 23.17 -6.13
C ASP A 274 -21.68 24.49 -6.11
N ALA A 275 -20.40 24.36 -5.77
CA ALA A 275 -19.48 25.46 -5.50
C ALA A 275 -18.30 25.46 -6.49
N ASN A 276 -17.80 26.64 -6.85
CA ASN A 276 -16.66 26.75 -7.76
C ASN A 276 -15.35 26.53 -6.99
N VAL A 277 -14.76 25.35 -7.13
CA VAL A 277 -13.46 25.02 -6.51
C VAL A 277 -12.33 25.70 -7.29
N SER A 278 -11.35 26.25 -6.57
CA SER A 278 -10.19 26.90 -7.20
C SER A 278 -9.44 25.95 -8.14
N ARG A 279 -9.22 26.39 -9.39
CA ARG A 279 -8.42 25.66 -10.39
C ARG A 279 -7.01 25.31 -9.90
N GLY A 280 -6.46 26.07 -8.95
CA GLY A 280 -5.13 25.80 -8.38
C GLY A 280 -5.09 24.50 -7.56
N ALA A 281 -6.13 24.22 -6.77
CA ALA A 281 -6.22 23.00 -5.97
C ALA A 281 -6.35 21.75 -6.87
N TYR A 282 -7.08 21.88 -7.99
CA TYR A 282 -7.20 20.85 -9.02
C TYR A 282 -5.81 20.46 -9.56
N ALA A 283 -5.05 21.44 -10.07
CA ALA A 283 -3.76 21.21 -10.70
C ALA A 283 -2.73 20.56 -9.76
N ALA A 284 -2.74 20.94 -8.47
CA ALA A 284 -1.85 20.36 -7.47
C ALA A 284 -2.14 18.87 -7.19
N SER A 285 -3.40 18.45 -7.31
CA SER A 285 -3.82 17.07 -7.05
C SER A 285 -3.72 16.15 -8.27
N LEU A 286 -3.66 16.69 -9.49
CA LEU A 286 -3.68 15.93 -10.74
C LEU A 286 -2.63 14.77 -10.79
N PRO A 287 -1.37 14.94 -10.36
CA PRO A 287 -0.38 13.86 -10.39
C PRO A 287 -0.67 12.67 -9.48
N LEU A 288 -1.54 12.87 -8.48
CA LEU A 288 -2.02 11.81 -7.61
C LEU A 288 -3.03 10.95 -8.37
N TRP A 289 -4.00 11.58 -9.01
CA TRP A 289 -5.10 10.89 -9.68
C TRP A 289 -4.65 10.18 -10.96
N VAL A 290 -3.73 10.78 -11.73
CA VAL A 290 -3.11 10.12 -12.90
C VAL A 290 -2.35 8.85 -12.48
N GLU A 291 -1.70 8.85 -11.32
CA GLU A 291 -1.05 7.64 -10.80
C GLU A 291 -2.08 6.58 -10.40
N LEU A 292 -3.21 6.99 -9.82
CA LEU A 292 -4.28 6.09 -9.43
C LEU A 292 -4.94 5.43 -10.66
N ASP A 293 -5.19 6.18 -11.73
CA ASP A 293 -5.66 5.65 -13.02
C ASP A 293 -4.68 4.61 -13.59
N ARG A 294 -3.37 4.91 -13.51
CA ARG A 294 -2.31 4.00 -13.97
C ARG A 294 -2.26 2.72 -13.15
N GLU A 295 -2.42 2.81 -11.82
CA GLU A 295 -2.50 1.65 -10.93
C GLU A 295 -3.78 0.83 -11.17
N GLN A 296 -4.92 1.48 -11.39
CA GLN A 296 -6.19 0.82 -11.70
C GLN A 296 -6.08 0.02 -13.01
N ALA A 297 -5.51 0.61 -14.07
CA ALA A 297 -5.26 -0.11 -15.31
C ALA A 297 -4.32 -1.32 -15.13
N ALA A 298 -3.30 -1.20 -14.26
CA ALA A 298 -2.39 -2.31 -13.96
C ALA A 298 -3.09 -3.44 -13.17
N LEU A 299 -4.04 -3.11 -12.29
CA LEU A 299 -4.84 -4.08 -11.56
C LEU A 299 -5.81 -4.83 -12.48
N GLU A 300 -6.42 -4.14 -13.44
CA GLU A 300 -7.32 -4.72 -14.43
C GLU A 300 -6.61 -5.70 -15.37
N GLU A 301 -5.34 -5.43 -15.72
CA GLU A 301 -4.53 -6.37 -16.50
C GLU A 301 -4.18 -7.64 -15.71
N GLY A 302 -4.04 -7.55 -14.39
CA GLY A 302 -3.81 -8.70 -13.51
C GLY A 302 -2.44 -9.37 -13.68
N THR A 303 -1.49 -8.77 -14.41
CA THR A 303 -0.15 -9.33 -14.65
C THR A 303 0.87 -8.96 -13.57
N GLY A 304 0.45 -8.23 -12.52
CA GLY A 304 1.32 -7.84 -11.42
C GLY A 304 2.31 -6.72 -11.79
N ARG A 305 1.97 -5.83 -12.74
CA ARG A 305 2.83 -4.69 -13.14
C ARG A 305 3.23 -3.79 -11.98
N GLY A 306 2.39 -3.67 -10.96
CA GLY A 306 2.68 -2.82 -9.80
C GLY A 306 3.99 -3.16 -9.10
N LEU A 307 4.49 -4.41 -9.21
CA LEU A 307 5.78 -4.84 -8.67
C LEU A 307 6.99 -4.20 -9.40
N GLY A 308 6.81 -3.72 -10.62
CA GLY A 308 7.84 -3.14 -11.48
C GLY A 308 8.47 -4.15 -12.43
N LEU A 309 9.57 -3.73 -13.09
CA LEU A 309 10.38 -4.54 -14.02
C LEU A 309 9.62 -5.08 -15.25
N ARG A 310 8.52 -4.45 -15.64
CA ARG A 310 7.72 -4.82 -16.83
C ARG A 310 7.74 -3.78 -17.95
N GLY A 311 8.85 -3.05 -18.05
CA GLY A 311 9.07 -2.04 -19.07
C GLY A 311 8.28 -0.75 -18.83
N GLU A 312 7.93 -0.07 -19.92
CA GLU A 312 7.12 1.14 -19.91
C GLU A 312 5.65 0.82 -19.61
N TRP A 313 5.00 1.68 -18.83
CA TRP A 313 3.57 1.57 -18.55
C TRP A 313 2.90 2.95 -18.59
N LYS A 314 1.97 3.14 -19.54
CA LYS A 314 1.22 4.39 -19.72
C LYS A 314 2.13 5.63 -19.69
N GLY A 315 3.18 5.60 -20.51
CA GLY A 315 4.17 6.68 -20.66
C GLY A 315 5.25 6.77 -19.57
N ASP A 316 5.20 5.95 -18.52
CA ASP A 316 6.23 5.97 -17.47
C ASP A 316 7.22 4.79 -17.65
N PRO A 317 8.49 5.05 -18.05
CA PRO A 317 9.50 4.02 -18.21
C PRO A 317 9.94 3.48 -16.83
N ASN A 318 9.95 2.15 -16.69
CA ASN A 318 10.26 1.46 -15.42
C ASN A 318 9.25 1.77 -14.30
N TRP A 319 7.98 1.92 -14.68
CA TRP A 319 6.92 2.16 -13.73
C TRP A 319 6.80 1.03 -12.70
N TYR A 320 6.45 1.41 -11.47
CA TYR A 320 6.00 0.55 -10.40
C TYR A 320 4.91 1.28 -9.60
N GLY A 321 3.98 0.53 -9.02
CA GLY A 321 2.82 1.08 -8.30
C GLY A 321 3.06 1.29 -6.82
N GLY A 322 1.97 1.32 -6.05
CA GLY A 322 1.96 1.46 -4.60
C GLY A 322 2.34 2.85 -4.10
N LYS A 323 2.29 3.88 -4.95
CA LYS A 323 2.73 5.25 -4.60
C LYS A 323 1.62 6.06 -3.94
N ILE A 324 0.36 5.66 -4.11
CA ILE A 324 -0.78 6.33 -3.48
C ILE A 324 -1.04 5.73 -2.10
N ARG A 325 -1.39 6.58 -1.13
CA ARG A 325 -1.82 6.16 0.20
C ARG A 325 -3.20 6.66 0.49
N GLN A 326 -4.07 5.74 0.83
CA GLN A 326 -5.37 6.00 1.44
C GLN A 326 -5.17 6.03 2.95
N ILE A 327 -5.70 7.05 3.62
CA ILE A 327 -5.41 7.28 5.03
C ILE A 327 -6.73 7.45 5.77
N ALA A 328 -6.85 6.74 6.89
CA ALA A 328 -7.88 6.98 7.89
C ALA A 328 -7.23 7.28 9.25
N SER A 329 -7.98 7.89 10.15
CA SER A 329 -7.60 8.08 11.55
C SER A 329 -8.69 7.51 12.45
N VAL A 330 -8.28 6.80 13.50
CA VAL A 330 -9.20 6.40 14.57
C VAL A 330 -9.55 7.66 15.37
N VAL A 331 -10.85 7.91 15.54
CA VAL A 331 -11.39 9.03 16.32
C VAL A 331 -12.35 8.46 17.37
N GLU A 332 -12.27 8.97 18.59
CA GLU A 332 -13.22 8.65 19.66
C GLU A 332 -14.57 9.30 19.36
N SER A 333 -15.66 8.54 19.45
CA SER A 333 -17.01 9.01 19.13
C SER A 333 -18.02 8.37 20.08
N GLY A 334 -18.57 9.18 20.99
CA GLY A 334 -19.46 8.69 22.05
C GLY A 334 -18.79 7.58 22.86
N ASP A 335 -19.42 6.41 22.90
CA ASP A 335 -18.94 5.27 23.69
C ASP A 335 -17.86 4.43 22.98
N GLY A 336 -17.55 4.74 21.71
CA GLY A 336 -16.70 3.89 20.87
C GLY A 336 -15.69 4.65 20.01
N PHE A 337 -15.28 3.99 18.93
CA PHE A 337 -14.32 4.50 17.96
C PHE A 337 -14.91 4.43 16.56
N VAL A 338 -14.52 5.39 15.73
CA VAL A 338 -14.87 5.44 14.31
C VAL A 338 -13.62 5.74 13.48
N LEU A 339 -13.63 5.35 12.21
CA LEU A 339 -12.57 5.72 11.27
C LEU A 339 -12.99 6.95 10.48
N ARG A 340 -12.18 8.02 10.54
CA ARG A 340 -12.35 9.21 9.72
C ARG A 340 -11.38 9.18 8.54
N LEU A 341 -11.90 9.23 7.32
CA LEU A 341 -11.10 9.27 6.10
C LEU A 341 -10.38 10.62 5.95
N LYS A 342 -9.12 10.57 5.51
CA LYS A 342 -8.30 11.73 5.16
C LYS A 342 -8.08 11.77 3.65
N SER A 343 -7.65 12.93 3.15
CA SER A 343 -7.29 13.08 1.73
C SER A 343 -6.19 12.09 1.34
N MET A 344 -6.30 11.51 0.15
CA MET A 344 -5.25 10.63 -0.38
C MET A 344 -3.95 11.41 -0.56
N MET A 345 -2.82 10.72 -0.48
CA MET A 345 -1.52 11.35 -0.73
C MET A 345 -0.58 10.46 -1.54
N LYS A 346 0.25 11.10 -2.37
CA LYS A 346 1.34 10.44 -3.08
C LYS A 346 2.58 10.37 -2.17
N ARG A 347 3.13 9.18 -1.96
CA ARG A 347 4.28 8.91 -1.08
C ARG A 347 5.20 7.86 -1.70
N LYS A 348 6.28 7.53 -0.96
CA LYS A 348 7.16 6.41 -1.31
C LYS A 348 6.37 5.11 -1.35
N SER A 349 6.63 4.33 -2.40
CA SER A 349 6.00 3.05 -2.65
C SER A 349 6.34 1.99 -1.59
N ASN A 350 5.35 1.14 -1.29
CA ASN A 350 5.45 0.00 -0.39
C ASN A 350 5.28 -1.32 -1.17
N ARG A 351 6.00 -2.40 -0.80
CA ARG A 351 5.93 -3.71 -1.47
C ARG A 351 4.51 -4.30 -1.47
N PHE A 352 3.77 -4.20 -0.38
CA PHE A 352 2.38 -4.65 -0.32
C PHE A 352 1.49 -3.82 -1.24
N ALA A 353 1.68 -2.50 -1.27
CA ALA A 353 0.90 -1.61 -2.14
C ALA A 353 1.22 -1.82 -3.63
N ARG A 354 2.45 -2.21 -3.97
CA ARG A 354 2.82 -2.63 -5.33
C ARG A 354 2.12 -3.90 -5.76
N TYR A 355 1.98 -4.85 -4.85
CA TYR A 355 1.37 -6.15 -5.13
C TYR A 355 -0.15 -6.05 -5.18
N LEU A 356 -0.76 -5.46 -4.15
CA LEU A 356 -2.20 -5.33 -4.00
C LEU A 356 -2.81 -4.19 -4.83
N GLY A 357 -2.01 -3.17 -5.16
CA GLY A 357 -2.47 -1.87 -5.65
C GLY A 357 -2.85 -0.94 -4.50
N SER A 358 -2.59 0.36 -4.62
CA SER A 358 -2.85 1.34 -3.56
C SER A 358 -4.33 1.43 -3.19
N ARG A 359 -5.24 1.21 -4.16
CA ARG A 359 -6.70 1.14 -3.94
C ARG A 359 -7.09 0.09 -2.90
N ARG A 360 -6.34 -1.00 -2.79
CA ARG A 360 -6.66 -2.13 -1.92
C ARG A 360 -6.00 -2.05 -0.55
N MET A 361 -5.36 -0.93 -0.23
CA MET A 361 -4.67 -0.72 1.03
C MET A 361 -5.13 0.57 1.70
N LEU A 362 -5.49 0.48 2.97
CA LEU A 362 -5.88 1.61 3.81
C LEU A 362 -4.95 1.70 5.01
N GLN A 363 -4.29 2.84 5.18
CA GLN A 363 -3.40 3.11 6.31
C GLN A 363 -4.18 3.85 7.40
N VAL A 364 -4.39 3.20 8.54
CA VAL A 364 -5.09 3.77 9.69
C VAL A 364 -4.07 4.32 10.69
N LYS A 365 -4.14 5.62 10.98
CA LYS A 365 -3.39 6.24 12.09
C LYS A 365 -4.12 5.94 13.40
N LEU A 366 -3.40 5.36 14.36
CA LEU A 366 -3.89 5.18 15.71
C LEU A 366 -4.00 6.53 16.43
N PRO A 367 -4.82 6.62 17.49
CA PRO A 367 -4.92 7.84 18.27
C PRO A 367 -3.65 8.07 19.08
N ASP A 368 -3.54 9.26 19.67
CA ASP A 368 -2.36 9.68 20.44
C ASP A 368 -2.03 8.71 21.59
N ASP A 369 -0.77 8.69 21.99
CA ASP A 369 -0.24 7.83 23.06
C ASP A 369 -1.03 7.93 24.36
N LYS A 370 -1.56 9.10 24.69
CA LYS A 370 -2.41 9.29 25.88
C LYS A 370 -3.67 8.44 25.81
N LEU A 371 -4.35 8.42 24.66
CA LEU A 371 -5.55 7.62 24.47
C LEU A 371 -5.22 6.14 24.40
N MET A 372 -4.12 5.77 23.74
CA MET A 372 -3.63 4.40 23.69
C MET A 372 -3.28 3.84 25.08
N ARG A 373 -2.79 4.66 26.01
CA ARG A 373 -2.56 4.24 27.40
C ARG A 373 -3.85 4.03 28.18
N LYS A 374 -4.88 4.84 27.94
CA LYS A 374 -6.15 4.79 28.68
C LYS A 374 -7.11 3.71 28.15
N ARG A 375 -7.20 3.57 26.83
CA ARG A 375 -8.19 2.73 26.11
C ARG A 375 -7.54 1.83 25.06
N GLY A 376 -6.26 1.48 25.23
CA GLY A 376 -5.50 0.71 24.23
C GLY A 376 -6.14 -0.63 23.87
N ASP A 377 -6.72 -1.33 24.85
CA ASP A 377 -7.38 -2.62 24.62
C ASP A 377 -8.70 -2.46 23.82
N ASP A 378 -9.45 -1.40 24.08
CA ASP A 378 -10.66 -1.09 23.30
C ASP A 378 -10.30 -0.74 21.85
N VAL A 379 -9.24 0.07 21.64
CA VAL A 379 -8.75 0.40 20.30
C VAL A 379 -8.26 -0.86 19.58
N ARG A 380 -7.56 -1.76 20.29
CA ARG A 380 -7.11 -3.03 19.71
C ARG A 380 -8.29 -3.90 19.29
N ARG A 381 -9.31 -4.04 20.16
CA ARG A 381 -10.55 -4.77 19.87
C ARG A 381 -11.30 -4.15 18.68
N PHE A 382 -11.35 -2.83 18.60
CA PHE A 382 -11.92 -2.12 17.46
C PHE A 382 -11.16 -2.44 16.17
N MET A 383 -9.81 -2.41 16.19
CA MET A 383 -8.98 -2.70 15.02
C MET A 383 -8.97 -4.19 14.60
N GLN A 384 -9.41 -5.10 15.46
CA GLN A 384 -9.66 -6.51 15.11
C GLN A 384 -10.96 -6.70 14.32
N SER A 385 -11.83 -5.68 14.25
CA SER A 385 -13.05 -5.72 13.45
C SER A 385 -12.74 -5.61 11.96
N LYS A 386 -13.71 -6.02 11.12
CA LYS A 386 -13.69 -5.74 9.68
C LYS A 386 -14.26 -4.35 9.43
N PHE A 387 -13.81 -3.70 8.37
CA PHE A 387 -14.22 -2.34 8.04
C PHE A 387 -14.86 -2.27 6.66
N VAL A 388 -16.03 -1.64 6.55
CA VAL A 388 -16.74 -1.49 5.27
C VAL A 388 -16.54 -0.08 4.72
N LEU A 389 -16.01 0.01 3.50
CA LEU A 389 -15.84 1.25 2.75
C LEU A 389 -16.38 1.06 1.32
N CYS A 390 -17.44 1.79 0.97
CA CYS A 390 -18.09 1.70 -0.35
C CYS A 390 -18.40 0.24 -0.75
N GLY A 391 -18.95 -0.52 0.20
CA GLY A 391 -19.33 -1.93 0.01
C GLY A 391 -18.16 -2.92 -0.08
N ARG A 392 -16.91 -2.44 0.03
CA ARG A 392 -15.71 -3.29 0.08
C ARG A 392 -15.31 -3.52 1.54
N VAL A 393 -14.88 -4.75 1.85
CA VAL A 393 -14.49 -5.14 3.19
C VAL A 393 -12.97 -5.05 3.33
N PHE A 394 -12.50 -4.39 4.39
CA PHE A 394 -11.10 -4.25 4.75
C PHE A 394 -10.81 -4.97 6.06
N ALA A 395 -9.70 -5.69 6.11
CA ALA A 395 -9.22 -6.40 7.30
C ALA A 395 -7.79 -5.97 7.64
N ALA A 396 -7.50 -5.89 8.93
CA ALA A 396 -6.15 -5.57 9.38
C ALA A 396 -5.18 -6.73 9.11
N PHE A 397 -3.99 -6.42 8.59
CA PHE A 397 -2.97 -7.43 8.30
C PHE A 397 -1.55 -7.06 8.78
N ALA A 398 -1.28 -5.79 9.12
CA ALA A 398 -0.03 -5.40 9.77
C ALA A 398 -0.19 -4.16 10.67
N ALA A 399 0.64 -4.03 11.70
CA ALA A 399 0.74 -2.83 12.53
C ALA A 399 2.21 -2.41 12.65
N LYS A 400 2.50 -1.12 12.44
CA LYS A 400 3.86 -0.56 12.52
C LYS A 400 3.83 0.96 12.77
N ASP A 401 4.71 1.45 13.64
CA ASP A 401 4.95 2.89 13.89
C ASP A 401 3.64 3.68 14.17
N GLY A 402 2.82 3.21 15.11
CA GLY A 402 1.54 3.85 15.46
C GLY A 402 0.49 3.81 14.34
N LYS A 403 0.67 2.94 13.34
CA LYS A 403 -0.28 2.74 12.24
C LYS A 403 -0.69 1.29 12.14
N VAL A 404 -1.93 1.09 11.72
CA VAL A 404 -2.45 -0.21 11.29
C VAL A 404 -2.69 -0.16 9.80
N PHE A 405 -2.33 -1.23 9.10
CA PHE A 405 -2.54 -1.38 7.67
C PHE A 405 -3.67 -2.37 7.47
N LEU A 406 -4.70 -1.91 6.78
CA LEU A 406 -5.81 -2.73 6.34
C LEU A 406 -5.64 -3.06 4.86
N MET A 407 -6.05 -4.27 4.48
CA MET A 407 -6.14 -4.70 3.09
C MET A 407 -7.59 -4.97 2.72
N GLU A 408 -7.95 -4.67 1.47
CA GLU A 408 -9.22 -5.11 0.89
C GLU A 408 -9.24 -6.64 0.79
N THR A 409 -10.31 -7.27 1.26
CA THR A 409 -10.51 -8.72 1.20
C THR A 409 -11.40 -9.11 0.01
N LYS A 410 -11.59 -10.42 -0.19
CA LYS A 410 -12.52 -10.96 -1.21
C LYS A 410 -14.01 -10.81 -0.84
N GLU A 411 -14.32 -10.29 0.34
CA GLU A 411 -15.68 -10.13 0.84
C GLU A 411 -16.30 -8.82 0.32
N ASP A 412 -17.61 -8.85 0.05
CA ASP A 412 -18.42 -7.69 -0.30
C ASP A 412 -19.50 -7.48 0.78
N TYR A 413 -19.86 -6.22 1.01
CA TYR A 413 -20.95 -5.81 1.89
C TYR A 413 -21.97 -5.03 1.07
N ASP A 414 -23.18 -5.59 0.91
CA ASP A 414 -24.29 -4.98 0.16
C ASP A 414 -23.94 -4.53 -1.28
N ARG A 415 -22.90 -5.14 -1.84
CA ARG A 415 -22.33 -4.88 -3.16
C ARG A 415 -22.20 -6.18 -3.94
N THR A 416 -22.26 -6.09 -5.28
CA THR A 416 -21.95 -7.22 -6.16
C THR A 416 -20.70 -6.88 -6.95
N ALA A 417 -19.65 -7.69 -6.80
CA ALA A 417 -18.43 -7.54 -7.58
C ALA A 417 -18.71 -7.72 -9.08
N ASP A 418 -18.52 -6.67 -9.86
CA ASP A 418 -18.83 -6.63 -11.28
C ASP A 418 -17.61 -6.34 -12.18
N GLY A 419 -16.51 -5.84 -11.60
CA GLY A 419 -15.29 -5.47 -12.32
C GLY A 419 -14.24 -6.57 -12.46
N SER A 420 -13.44 -6.53 -13.53
CA SER A 420 -12.22 -7.35 -13.68
C SER A 420 -11.25 -7.12 -12.52
N ALA A 421 -11.11 -5.87 -12.09
CA ALA A 421 -10.32 -5.48 -10.94
C ALA A 421 -10.81 -6.06 -9.60
N ASP A 422 -12.04 -6.57 -9.50
CA ASP A 422 -12.51 -7.19 -8.25
C ASP A 422 -12.21 -8.70 -8.21
N ARG A 423 -11.93 -9.32 -9.37
CA ARG A 423 -11.64 -10.76 -9.48
C ARG A 423 -10.29 -11.14 -8.91
N SER A 424 -9.36 -10.19 -8.84
CA SER A 424 -8.01 -10.40 -8.30
C SER A 424 -7.89 -10.00 -6.82
N ARG A 425 -9.01 -9.84 -6.10
CA ARG A 425 -9.02 -9.70 -4.63
C ARG A 425 -8.63 -11.02 -3.98
N MET A 426 -8.05 -10.93 -2.79
CA MET A 426 -7.53 -12.09 -2.07
C MET A 426 -7.88 -12.01 -0.59
N SER A 427 -7.83 -13.14 0.11
CA SER A 427 -7.98 -13.18 1.56
C SER A 427 -6.68 -12.82 2.28
N VAL A 428 -6.76 -12.59 3.60
CA VAL A 428 -5.58 -12.29 4.42
C VAL A 428 -4.62 -13.48 4.41
N GLU A 429 -5.14 -14.71 4.45
CA GLU A 429 -4.35 -15.94 4.41
C GLU A 429 -3.59 -16.07 3.09
N GLU A 430 -4.22 -15.74 1.95
CA GLU A 430 -3.57 -15.74 0.64
C GLU A 430 -2.44 -14.69 0.59
N LEU A 431 -2.64 -13.51 1.20
CA LEU A 431 -1.59 -12.49 1.30
C LEU A 431 -0.41 -12.99 2.16
N VAL A 432 -0.69 -13.63 3.30
CA VAL A 432 0.34 -14.20 4.17
C VAL A 432 1.11 -15.29 3.43
N GLN A 433 0.41 -16.20 2.75
CA GLN A 433 1.05 -17.26 1.96
C GLN A 433 1.91 -16.67 0.82
N TRP A 434 1.47 -15.59 0.17
CA TRP A 434 2.28 -14.90 -0.83
C TRP A 434 3.53 -14.23 -0.23
N HIS A 435 3.39 -13.58 0.93
CA HIS A 435 4.48 -12.78 1.52
C HIS A 435 5.51 -13.63 2.25
N ASN A 436 5.04 -14.61 3.03
CA ASN A 436 5.82 -15.46 3.90
C ASN A 436 5.14 -16.83 4.06
N PRO A 437 5.30 -17.75 3.08
CA PRO A 437 4.73 -19.09 3.12
C PRO A 437 5.01 -19.78 4.46
N LEU A 438 3.96 -20.13 5.22
CA LEU A 438 4.11 -20.65 6.59
C LEU A 438 4.72 -22.05 6.60
N ASP A 439 4.48 -22.83 5.54
CA ASP A 439 5.07 -24.14 5.29
C ASP A 439 6.61 -24.08 5.14
N CYS A 440 7.12 -23.01 4.53
CA CYS A 440 8.57 -22.81 4.34
C CYS A 440 9.24 -22.14 5.56
N ASN A 441 8.47 -21.52 6.44
CA ASN A 441 8.97 -20.68 7.54
C ASN A 441 8.47 -21.12 8.93
N SER A 442 7.95 -22.35 9.06
CA SER A 442 7.37 -22.88 10.30
C SER A 442 8.36 -22.94 11.47
N ASN A 443 9.66 -22.98 11.17
CA ASN A 443 10.73 -23.04 12.16
C ASN A 443 11.20 -21.66 12.62
N GLN A 444 10.79 -20.59 11.94
CA GLN A 444 10.98 -19.26 12.49
C GLN A 444 10.11 -19.17 13.71
N ALA A 445 10.69 -18.78 14.86
CA ALA A 445 9.90 -18.46 16.04
C ALA A 445 8.78 -17.56 15.54
N SER A 446 7.54 -17.98 15.76
CA SER A 446 6.38 -17.23 15.33
C SER A 446 6.38 -15.91 16.10
N THR A 447 7.11 -14.92 15.59
CA THR A 447 7.10 -13.54 16.10
C THR A 447 5.72 -12.92 15.91
N CYS A 448 4.78 -13.65 15.30
CA CYS A 448 3.35 -13.44 15.42
C CYS A 448 2.65 -14.79 15.59
N PRO A 449 2.21 -15.15 16.81
CA PRO A 449 1.22 -16.22 16.93
C PRO A 449 -0.07 -15.83 16.20
N TYR A 450 -0.45 -14.55 16.20
CA TYR A 450 -1.49 -13.97 15.36
C TYR A 450 -1.21 -12.49 15.14
N ALA A 451 -1.04 -12.08 13.88
CA ALA A 451 -1.28 -10.71 13.50
C ALA A 451 -2.78 -10.45 13.73
N PHE A 452 -3.06 -9.58 14.71
CA PHE A 452 -4.35 -9.10 15.27
C PHE A 452 -4.95 -9.87 16.44
#